data_AF-A0A8C6WH24-F1
#
_entry.id   AF-A0A8C6WH24-F1
#
_cell.length_a   1.000
_cell.length_b   1.000
_cell.length_c   1.000
_cell.angle_alpha   90.00
_cell.angle_beta   90.00
_cell.angle_gamma   90.00
#
_symmetry.space_group_name_H-M   'P 1'
#
loop_
_entity.id
_entity.type
_entity.pdbx_description
1 polymer ?
#
loop_
_entity_poly.entity_id
_entity_poly.type
_entity_poly.pdbx_seq_one_letter_code
_entity_poly.pdbx_strand_id
1 'polypeptide(L)'
;MLYVDGMNGVIGHTETIEWLYMLVGSKFRLVVKTALKLLLVFVEYSESNAPLLIEAIASMDAKRVCKPWSNCLEILHEKDGVDTELLVYAMSLLNKTLAALPDQDSFYDMVDSLEEQGMETVSQSLLQPLPSRLCRNMGY
;
A
#
# COMPACT_ATOMS: atom_id res chain seq x y z
N MET A 1 -16.53 -1.20 -9.51
CA MET A 1 -16.38 -1.71 -8.14
C MET A 1 -17.62 -1.50 -7.25
N LEU A 2 -18.45 -0.47 -7.47
CA LEU A 2 -19.61 -0.22 -6.58
C LEU A 2 -20.79 -1.20 -6.74
N TYR A 3 -20.86 -1.89 -7.87
CA TYR A 3 -21.86 -2.92 -8.13
C TYR A 3 -21.24 -4.30 -7.98
N VAL A 4 -22.00 -5.26 -7.46
CA VAL A 4 -21.57 -6.65 -7.22
C VAL A 4 -20.96 -7.27 -8.49
N ASP A 5 -21.65 -7.16 -9.63
CA ASP A 5 -21.14 -7.69 -10.91
C ASP A 5 -19.84 -7.01 -11.34
N GLY A 6 -19.74 -5.70 -11.10
CA GLY A 6 -18.53 -4.94 -11.39
C GLY A 6 -17.36 -5.27 -10.47
N MET A 7 -17.61 -5.65 -9.21
CA MET A 7 -16.57 -6.11 -8.30
C MET A 7 -16.13 -7.53 -8.64
N ASN A 8 -17.08 -8.43 -8.88
CA ASN A 8 -16.80 -9.80 -9.33
C ASN A 8 -16.00 -9.82 -10.64
N GLY A 9 -16.28 -8.89 -11.55
CA GLY A 9 -15.48 -8.67 -12.75
C GLY A 9 -14.03 -8.32 -12.43
N VAL A 10 -13.76 -7.46 -11.45
CA VAL A 10 -12.38 -7.12 -11.04
C VAL A 10 -11.71 -8.31 -10.37
N ILE A 11 -12.41 -8.99 -9.45
CA ILE A 11 -11.91 -10.19 -8.76
C ILE A 11 -11.47 -11.25 -9.77
N GLY A 12 -12.20 -11.41 -10.87
CA GLY A 12 -11.89 -12.36 -11.93
C GLY A 12 -10.76 -11.97 -12.89
N HIS A 13 -10.16 -10.77 -12.76
CA HIS A 13 -9.12 -10.27 -13.67
C HIS A 13 -7.95 -9.65 -12.90
N THR A 14 -6.97 -10.48 -12.54
CA THR A 14 -5.78 -10.08 -11.77
C THR A 14 -5.02 -8.93 -12.44
N GLU A 15 -4.98 -8.85 -13.77
CA GLU A 15 -4.32 -7.76 -14.51
C GLU A 15 -4.91 -6.39 -14.18
N THR A 16 -6.20 -6.33 -13.80
CA THR A 16 -6.82 -5.07 -13.35
C THR A 16 -6.25 -4.63 -12.01
N ILE A 17 -6.00 -5.59 -11.10
CA ILE A 17 -5.42 -5.32 -9.79
C ILE A 17 -3.95 -4.92 -9.93
N GLU A 18 -3.19 -5.64 -10.77
CA GLU A 18 -1.81 -5.26 -11.12
C GLU A 18 -1.74 -3.83 -11.68
N TRP A 19 -2.66 -3.50 -12.60
CA TRP A 19 -2.72 -2.18 -13.19
C TRP A 19 -3.07 -1.08 -12.17
N LEU A 20 -4.05 -1.33 -11.29
CA LEU A 20 -4.39 -0.39 -10.21
C LEU A 20 -3.21 -0.17 -9.26
N TYR A 21 -2.47 -1.22 -8.90
CA TYR A 21 -1.28 -1.09 -8.07
C TYR A 21 -0.13 -0.38 -8.79
N MET A 22 0.04 -0.60 -10.10
CA MET A 22 1.01 0.16 -10.91
C MET A 22 0.73 1.68 -10.88
N LEU A 23 -0.54 2.08 -10.89
CA LEU A 23 -0.94 3.49 -10.79
C LEU A 23 -0.59 4.14 -9.45
N VAL A 24 -0.34 3.37 -8.40
CA VAL A 24 0.14 3.88 -7.10
C VAL A 24 1.53 4.53 -7.24
N GLY A 25 2.37 4.03 -8.14
CA GLY A 25 3.68 4.63 -8.46
C GLY A 25 3.64 5.79 -9.46
N SER A 26 2.46 6.39 -9.70
CA SER A 26 2.30 7.48 -10.66
C SER A 26 2.84 8.81 -10.13
N LYS A 27 3.35 9.66 -11.04
CA LYS A 27 3.76 11.05 -10.72
C LYS A 27 2.57 11.98 -10.45
N PHE A 28 1.34 11.56 -10.77
CA PHE A 28 0.14 12.38 -10.63
C PHE A 28 -0.60 12.04 -9.33
N ARG A 29 -0.54 12.93 -8.34
CA ARG A 29 -1.18 12.73 -7.01
C ARG A 29 -2.65 12.31 -7.07
N LEU A 30 -3.44 12.88 -7.98
CA LEU A 30 -4.86 12.51 -8.13
C LEU A 30 -5.04 11.06 -8.60
N VAL A 31 -4.15 10.57 -9.46
CA VAL A 31 -4.16 9.19 -9.96
C VAL A 31 -3.80 8.24 -8.81
N VAL A 32 -2.73 8.54 -8.07
CA VAL A 32 -2.30 7.77 -6.89
C VAL A 32 -3.43 7.68 -5.86
N LYS A 33 -4.04 8.82 -5.52
CA LYS A 33 -5.16 8.90 -4.58
C LYS A 33 -6.34 8.03 -5.00
N THR A 34 -6.69 8.07 -6.29
CA THR A 34 -7.82 7.31 -6.82
C THR A 34 -7.51 5.82 -6.83
N ALA A 35 -6.30 5.44 -7.23
CA ALA A 35 -5.85 4.05 -7.21
C ALA A 35 -5.87 3.45 -5.80
N LEU A 36 -5.30 4.15 -4.81
CA LEU A 36 -5.32 3.71 -3.41
C LEU A 36 -6.74 3.55 -2.87
N LYS A 37 -7.66 4.47 -3.19
CA LYS A 37 -9.08 4.34 -2.79
C LYS A 37 -9.75 3.13 -3.42
N LEU A 38 -9.49 2.85 -4.70
CA LEU A 38 -10.06 1.69 -5.37
C LEU A 38 -9.50 0.38 -4.81
N LEU A 39 -8.20 0.32 -4.51
CA LEU A 39 -7.58 -0.82 -3.86
C LEU A 39 -8.12 -1.03 -2.44
N LEU A 40 -8.35 0.04 -1.68
CA LEU A 40 -9.02 -0.03 -0.38
C LEU A 40 -10.44 -0.61 -0.50
N VAL A 41 -11.26 -0.07 -1.41
CA VAL A 41 -12.60 -0.59 -1.68
C VAL A 41 -12.56 -2.07 -2.10
N PHE A 42 -11.54 -2.48 -2.84
CA PHE A 42 -11.33 -3.86 -3.24
C PHE A 42 -11.04 -4.79 -2.04
N VAL A 43 -10.08 -4.44 -1.18
CA VAL A 43 -9.74 -5.26 0.00
C VAL A 43 -10.86 -5.25 1.04
N GLU A 44 -11.58 -4.14 1.20
CA GLU A 44 -12.70 -4.04 2.14
C GLU A 44 -13.95 -4.81 1.72
N TYR A 45 -14.06 -5.18 0.44
CA TYR A 45 -15.22 -5.88 -0.08
C TYR A 45 -15.32 -7.32 0.45
N SER A 46 -14.19 -8.02 0.58
CA SER A 46 -14.13 -9.39 1.08
C SER A 46 -12.71 -9.70 1.56
N GLU A 47 -12.56 -10.42 2.67
CA GLU A 47 -11.26 -10.87 3.18
C GLU A 47 -10.49 -11.71 2.15
N SER A 48 -11.22 -12.47 1.32
CA SER A 48 -10.65 -13.25 0.22
C SER A 48 -9.91 -12.41 -0.84
N ASN A 49 -10.10 -11.09 -0.86
CA ASN A 49 -9.47 -10.21 -1.82
C ASN A 49 -8.05 -9.82 -1.40
N ALA A 50 -7.68 -9.92 -0.12
CA ALA A 50 -6.34 -9.58 0.35
C ALA A 50 -5.25 -10.49 -0.25
N PRO A 51 -5.40 -11.82 -0.28
CA PRO A 51 -4.44 -12.68 -0.98
C PRO A 51 -4.32 -12.37 -2.48
N LEU A 52 -5.44 -12.05 -3.15
CA LEU A 52 -5.44 -11.68 -4.58
C LEU A 52 -4.66 -10.39 -4.83
N LEU A 53 -4.79 -9.41 -3.93
CA LEU A 53 -4.00 -8.19 -4.00
C LEU A 53 -2.51 -8.47 -3.81
N ILE A 54 -2.14 -9.28 -2.82
CA ILE A 54 -0.74 -9.64 -2.56
C ILE A 54 -0.11 -10.33 -3.76
N GLU A 55 -0.82 -11.29 -4.36
CA GLU A 55 -0.35 -12.01 -5.56
C GLU A 55 -0.13 -11.04 -6.74
N ALA A 56 -1.08 -10.15 -6.99
CA ALA A 56 -0.97 -9.13 -8.05
C ALA A 56 0.22 -8.19 -7.81
N ILE A 57 0.42 -7.74 -6.56
CA ILE A 57 1.55 -6.89 -6.18
C ILE A 57 2.88 -7.62 -6.39
N ALA A 58 3.00 -8.85 -5.90
CA ALA A 58 4.20 -9.66 -6.03
C ALA A 58 4.56 -9.92 -7.50
N SER A 59 3.56 -10.29 -8.32
CA SER A 59 3.71 -10.46 -9.77
C SER A 59 4.19 -9.17 -10.45
N MET A 60 3.56 -8.03 -10.14
CA MET A 60 3.90 -6.76 -10.77
C MET A 60 5.29 -6.23 -10.35
N ASP A 61 5.62 -6.30 -9.06
CA ASP A 61 6.91 -5.84 -8.55
C ASP A 61 8.05 -6.77 -9.00
N ALA A 62 7.82 -8.08 -9.10
CA ALA A 62 8.78 -9.02 -9.69
C ALA A 62 9.10 -8.68 -11.16
N LYS A 63 8.10 -8.30 -11.97
CA LYS A 63 8.31 -7.83 -13.36
C LYS A 63 9.19 -6.57 -13.44
N ARG A 64 9.21 -5.76 -12.37
CA ARG A 64 10.00 -4.52 -12.27
C ARG A 64 11.33 -4.71 -11.53
N VAL A 65 11.62 -5.92 -11.04
CA VAL A 65 12.78 -6.20 -10.17
C VAL A 65 12.75 -5.35 -8.90
N CYS A 66 11.54 -5.14 -8.37
CA CYS A 66 11.28 -4.44 -7.11
C CYS A 66 10.82 -5.44 -6.04
N LYS A 67 10.93 -5.04 -4.78
CA LYS A 67 10.31 -5.80 -3.68
C LYS A 67 8.80 -5.53 -3.65
N PRO A 68 7.97 -6.51 -3.25
CA PRO A 68 6.53 -6.30 -3.07
C PRO A 68 6.24 -5.08 -2.20
N TRP A 69 5.20 -4.32 -2.50
CA TRP A 69 4.80 -3.11 -1.77
C TRP A 69 5.69 -1.87 -1.94
N SER A 70 6.67 -1.93 -2.84
CA SER A 70 7.61 -0.82 -3.09
C SER A 70 6.93 0.53 -3.38
N ASN A 71 5.88 0.55 -4.22
CA ASN A 71 5.12 1.77 -4.53
C ASN A 71 4.45 2.38 -3.28
N CYS A 72 3.91 1.55 -2.38
CA CYS A 72 3.28 2.04 -1.15
C CYS A 72 4.32 2.57 -0.16
N LEU A 73 5.46 1.90 -0.06
CA LEU A 73 6.54 2.33 0.83
C LEU A 73 7.23 3.60 0.34
N GLU A 74 7.35 3.79 -0.98
CA GLU A 74 7.83 5.06 -1.55
C GLU A 74 6.95 6.25 -1.09
N ILE A 75 5.63 6.08 -1.12
CA ILE A 75 4.68 7.09 -0.60
C ILE A 75 4.91 7.33 0.89
N LEU A 76 5.12 6.27 1.68
CA LEU A 76 5.32 6.36 3.12
C LEU A 76 6.67 6.96 3.54
N HIS A 77 7.69 6.86 2.68
CA HIS A 77 9.01 7.44 2.88
C HIS A 77 9.12 8.91 2.43
N GLU A 78 8.08 9.47 1.79
CA GLU A 78 8.08 10.85 1.29
C GLU A 78 8.31 11.87 2.43
N LYS A 79 9.43 12.61 2.35
CA LYS A 79 9.84 13.58 3.38
C LYS A 79 9.40 15.02 3.06
N ASP A 80 9.16 15.33 1.79
CA ASP A 80 8.89 16.69 1.31
C ASP A 80 7.47 16.82 0.74
N GLY A 81 6.73 17.86 1.15
CA GLY A 81 5.37 18.10 0.63
C GLY A 81 4.36 17.02 0.98
N VAL A 82 4.42 16.53 2.22
CA VAL A 82 3.63 15.43 2.77
C VAL A 82 2.13 15.62 2.53
N ASP A 83 1.59 14.87 1.56
CA ASP A 83 0.15 14.68 1.43
C ASP A 83 -0.28 13.63 2.47
N THR A 84 -0.67 14.11 3.64
CA THR A 84 -1.04 13.24 4.78
C THR A 84 -2.19 12.31 4.40
N GLU A 85 -3.05 12.71 3.46
CA GLU A 85 -4.14 11.86 2.99
C GLU A 85 -3.61 10.63 2.24
N LEU A 86 -2.57 10.79 1.41
CA LEU A 86 -1.93 9.66 0.72
C LEU A 86 -1.22 8.73 1.70
N LEU A 87 -0.56 9.27 2.73
CA LEU A 87 0.05 8.45 3.80
C LEU A 87 -1.00 7.61 4.51
N VAL A 88 -2.14 8.22 4.87
CA VAL A 88 -3.24 7.52 5.53
C VAL A 88 -3.78 6.42 4.62
N TYR A 89 -3.97 6.67 3.33
CA TYR A 89 -4.45 5.64 2.41
C TYR A 89 -3.46 4.49 2.21
N ALA A 90 -2.17 4.78 2.00
CA ALA A 90 -1.14 3.76 1.85
C ALA A 90 -1.01 2.89 3.11
N MET A 91 -0.96 3.51 4.30
CA MET A 91 -0.90 2.80 5.57
C MET A 91 -2.17 1.99 5.84
N SER A 92 -3.34 2.55 5.52
CA SER A 92 -4.62 1.84 5.68
C SER A 92 -4.70 0.62 4.77
N LEU A 93 -4.21 0.71 3.54
CA LEU A 93 -4.22 -0.40 2.59
C LEU A 93 -3.35 -1.55 3.11
N LEU A 94 -2.13 -1.25 3.56
CA LEU A 94 -1.23 -2.23 4.15
C LEU A 94 -1.86 -2.90 5.39
N ASN A 95 -2.36 -2.11 6.33
CA ASN A 95 -2.96 -2.63 7.57
C ASN A 95 -4.20 -3.49 7.31
N LYS A 96 -5.08 -3.09 6.38
CA LYS A 96 -6.27 -3.86 6.03
C LYS A 96 -5.92 -5.15 5.30
N THR A 97 -4.89 -5.12 4.46
CA THR A 97 -4.41 -6.31 3.76
C THR A 97 -3.82 -7.31 4.76
N LEU A 98 -2.95 -6.84 5.67
CA LEU A 98 -2.38 -7.66 6.75
C LEU A 98 -3.47 -8.26 7.66
N ALA A 99 -4.46 -7.45 8.04
CA ALA A 99 -5.54 -7.90 8.93
C ALA A 99 -6.48 -8.94 8.33
N ALA A 100 -6.52 -9.03 6.98
CA ALA A 100 -7.38 -9.96 6.25
C ALA A 100 -6.66 -11.26 5.83
N LEU A 101 -5.39 -11.44 6.22
CA LEU A 101 -4.65 -12.67 5.94
C LEU A 101 -5.17 -13.84 6.79
N PRO A 102 -5.41 -15.03 6.19
CA PRO A 102 -6.08 -16.13 6.86
C PRO A 102 -5.15 -16.95 7.78
N ASP A 103 -3.83 -16.84 7.60
CA ASP A 103 -2.83 -17.64 8.29
C ASP A 103 -1.60 -16.83 8.69
N GLN A 104 -0.88 -17.37 9.66
CA GLN A 104 0.26 -16.72 10.29
C GLN A 104 1.49 -16.69 9.37
N ASP A 105 1.66 -17.67 8.49
CA ASP A 105 2.80 -17.74 7.58
C ASP A 105 2.72 -16.60 6.55
N SER A 106 1.57 -16.47 5.89
CA SER A 106 1.30 -15.36 4.96
C SER A 106 1.45 -13.99 5.61
N PHE A 107 1.06 -13.86 6.88
CA PHE A 107 1.20 -12.62 7.64
C PHE A 107 2.66 -12.25 7.83
N TYR A 108 3.50 -13.19 8.28
CA TYR A 108 4.92 -12.91 8.48
C TYR A 108 5.69 -12.73 7.17
N ASP A 109 5.35 -13.46 6.11
CA ASP A 109 5.93 -13.24 4.78
C ASP A 109 5.73 -11.79 4.31
N MET A 110 4.54 -11.23 4.53
CA MET A 110 4.26 -9.84 4.20
C MET A 110 4.98 -8.86 5.14
N VAL A 111 4.97 -9.10 6.46
CA VAL A 111 5.64 -8.22 7.43
C VAL A 111 7.15 -8.16 7.16
N ASP A 112 7.81 -9.30 6.95
CA ASP A 112 9.23 -9.37 6.67
C ASP A 112 9.57 -8.59 5.39
N SER A 113 8.74 -8.72 4.35
CA SER A 113 8.90 -7.96 3.10
C SER A 113 8.83 -6.44 3.32
N LEU A 114 7.96 -5.97 4.22
CA LEU A 114 7.83 -4.55 4.57
C LEU A 114 9.01 -4.07 5.44
N GLU A 115 9.45 -4.89 6.41
CA GLU A 115 10.59 -4.59 7.28
C GLU A 115 11.88 -4.43 6.48
N GLU A 116 12.14 -5.33 5.53
CA GLU A 116 13.30 -5.26 4.63
C GLU A 116 13.37 -3.98 3.78
N GLN A 117 12.26 -3.23 3.69
CA GLN A 117 12.15 -1.97 2.97
C GLN A 117 12.01 -0.76 3.91
N GLY A 118 12.28 -0.94 5.20
CA GLY A 118 12.39 0.15 6.18
C GLY A 118 11.07 0.58 6.82
N MET A 119 10.06 -0.30 6.88
CA MET A 119 8.78 -0.02 7.54
C MET A 119 8.93 0.38 9.02
N GLU A 120 9.96 -0.11 9.72
CA GLU A 120 10.25 0.31 11.09
C GLU A 120 10.52 1.83 11.17
N THR A 121 11.34 2.34 10.24
CA THR A 121 11.69 3.78 10.18
C THR A 121 10.46 4.63 9.84
N VAL A 122 9.61 4.15 8.93
CA VAL A 122 8.32 4.78 8.60
C VAL A 122 7.45 4.86 9.86
N SER A 123 7.28 3.74 10.56
CA SER A 123 6.43 3.65 11.75
C SER A 123 6.90 4.58 12.87
N GLN A 124 8.21 4.61 13.14
CA GLN A 124 8.79 5.53 14.10
C GLN A 124 8.61 7.00 13.71
N SER A 125 8.71 7.34 12.42
CA SER A 125 8.46 8.70 11.93
C SER A 125 6.98 9.06 12.10
N LEU A 126 6.06 8.16 11.71
CA LEU A 126 4.62 8.34 11.79
C LEU A 126 4.14 8.55 13.23
N LEU A 127 4.71 7.83 14.20
CA LEU A 127 4.36 7.90 15.62
C LEU A 127 4.99 9.08 16.37
N GLN A 128 5.99 9.77 15.79
CA GLN A 128 6.61 10.93 16.43
C GLN A 128 5.66 12.14 16.45
N PRO A 129 5.55 12.84 17.60
CA PRO A 129 4.82 14.11 17.70
C PRO A 129 5.33 15.13 16.66
N LEU A 130 4.43 15.88 16.03
CA LEU A 130 4.74 16.94 15.06
C LEU A 130 5.92 17.88 15.44
N PRO A 131 6.10 18.30 16.72
CA PRO A 131 7.24 19.11 17.12
C PRO A 131 8.61 18.45 16.87
N SER A 132 8.68 17.12 16.97
CA SER A 132 9.93 16.35 16.83
C SER A 132 10.39 16.26 15.38
N ARG A 133 9.46 16.33 14.41
CA ARG A 133 9.77 16.27 12.97
C ARG A 133 10.41 17.56 12.46
N LEU A 134 9.97 18.72 12.98
CA LEU A 134 10.54 20.03 12.64
C LEU A 134 11.97 20.20 13.19
N CYS A 135 12.23 19.72 14.40
CA CYS A 135 13.57 19.78 15.00
C CYS A 135 14.59 18.91 14.26
N ARG A 136 14.17 17.78 13.68
CA ARG A 136 15.07 16.87 12.94
C ARG A 136 15.44 17.41 11.54
N ASN A 137 14.59 18.26 10.94
CA ASN A 137 14.86 18.92 9.65
C ASN A 137 15.59 20.27 9.78
N MET A 138 15.75 20.81 10.99
CA MET A 138 16.52 22.03 11.27
C MET A 138 17.90 21.71 11.89
N GLY A 139 18.60 20.73 11.33
CA GLY A 139 19.93 20.32 11.80
C GLY A 139 20.86 21.49 12.08
N TYR A 140 21.10 21.72 13.37
CA TYR A 140 22.42 22.09 13.90
C TYR A 140 23.24 20.83 14.05
#